data_AF-A0A430RH93-F1
#
_entry.id   AF-A0A430RH93-F1
#
_cell.length_a   1.000
_cell.length_b   1.000
_cell.length_c   1.000
_cell.angle_alpha   90.00
_cell.angle_beta   90.00
_cell.angle_gamma   90.00
#
_symmetry.space_group_name_H-M   'P 1'
#
loop_
_entity.id
_entity.type
_entity.pdbx_description
1 polymer ?
#
loop_
_entity_poly.entity_id
_entity_poly.type
_entity_poly.pdbx_seq_one_letter_code
_entity_poly.pdbx_strand_id
1 'polypeptide(L)'
;MIGILLLFTLVLSGFLGALWPQGLMAPDLFLVLALLYARSLPYYLGLPWAFFLGLVQDLLGYGLLGLHAVGLLSASYAFYAASRRLAPGETPGVLFSFLWAFLAKWAGYFLVAYWLRLVLPSLLPLDLLLEGLFTLPLLLLAWRLLPSPRRP
;
A
#
# COMPACT_ATOMS: atom_id res chain seq x y z
N MET A 1 -18.13 4.34 3.72
CA MET A 1 -17.27 3.16 3.49
C MET A 1 -15.78 3.49 3.67
N ILE A 2 -15.25 4.52 3.00
CA ILE A 2 -13.85 5.00 3.12
C ILE A 2 -13.41 5.15 4.59
N GLY A 3 -14.08 5.98 5.40
CA GLY A 3 -13.70 6.18 6.81
C GLY A 3 -13.72 4.92 7.68
N ILE A 4 -14.61 3.96 7.39
CA ILE A 4 -14.68 2.69 8.12
C ILE A 4 -13.46 1.82 7.80
N LEU A 5 -13.06 1.74 6.52
CA LEU A 5 -11.88 1.01 6.11
C LEU A 5 -10.61 1.61 6.73
N LEU A 6 -10.51 2.95 6.79
CA LEU A 6 -9.42 3.62 7.48
C LEU A 6 -9.37 3.24 8.98
N LEU A 7 -10.50 3.38 9.70
CA LEU A 7 -10.56 3.03 11.12
C LEU A 7 -10.20 1.56 11.36
N PHE A 8 -10.70 0.66 10.51
CA PHE A 8 -10.37 -0.76 10.58
C PHE A 8 -8.87 -1.01 10.33
N THR A 9 -8.29 -0.37 9.31
CA THR A 9 -6.84 -0.41 9.04
C THR A 9 -6.05 0.10 10.24
N LEU A 10 -6.46 1.19 10.88
CA LEU A 10 -5.76 1.73 12.06
C LEU A 10 -5.77 0.73 13.23
N VAL A 11 -6.93 0.16 13.54
CA VAL A 11 -7.08 -0.83 14.62
C VAL A 11 -6.26 -2.08 14.31
N LEU A 12 -6.35 -2.60 13.08
CA LEU A 12 -5.63 -3.82 12.70
C LEU A 12 -4.11 -3.58 12.62
N SER A 13 -3.66 -2.43 12.15
CA SER A 13 -2.24 -2.05 12.16
C SER A 13 -1.70 -1.97 13.59
N GLY A 14 -2.46 -1.40 14.53
CA GLY A 14 -2.08 -1.38 15.94
C GLY A 14 -2.04 -2.78 16.56
N PHE A 15 -3.03 -3.63 16.26
CA PHE A 15 -3.09 -5.01 16.72
C PHE A 15 -1.93 -5.85 16.18
N LEU A 16 -1.63 -5.75 14.89
CA LEU A 16 -0.47 -6.41 14.29
C LEU A 16 0.83 -5.85 14.87
N GLY A 17 0.96 -4.54 15.04
CA GLY A 17 2.15 -3.95 15.67
C GLY A 17 2.42 -4.49 17.09
N ALA A 18 1.37 -4.84 17.84
CA ALA A 18 1.49 -5.41 19.18
C ALA A 18 1.78 -6.92 19.22
N LEU A 19 1.28 -7.69 18.24
CA LEU A 19 1.32 -9.16 18.27
C LEU A 19 2.23 -9.79 17.21
N TRP A 20 2.67 -9.03 16.22
CA TRP A 20 3.53 -9.53 15.16
C TRP A 20 4.91 -9.89 15.72
N PRO A 21 5.51 -11.02 15.29
CA PRO A 21 6.82 -11.42 15.78
C PRO A 21 7.88 -10.35 15.53
N GLN A 22 8.67 -10.04 16.55
CA GLN A 22 9.75 -9.07 16.45
C GLN A 22 10.81 -9.55 15.44
N GLY A 23 11.30 -8.63 14.61
CA GLY A 23 12.30 -8.91 13.59
C GLY A 23 11.76 -9.53 12.30
N LEU A 24 10.46 -9.84 12.22
CA LEU A 24 9.81 -10.18 10.95
C LEU A 24 9.12 -8.96 10.34
N MET A 25 9.28 -8.80 9.03
CA MET A 25 8.56 -7.76 8.29
C MET A 25 7.05 -8.01 8.35
N ALA A 26 6.28 -7.00 8.75
CA ALA A 26 4.82 -7.07 8.88
C ALA A 26 4.13 -6.79 7.53
N PRO A 27 2.88 -7.24 7.33
CA PRO A 27 2.11 -6.84 6.14
C PRO A 27 1.79 -5.34 6.15
N ASP A 28 1.80 -4.74 4.96
CA ASP A 28 1.49 -3.32 4.76
C ASP A 28 -0.01 -3.10 4.53
N LEU A 29 -0.75 -2.89 5.63
CA LEU A 29 -2.18 -2.62 5.58
C LEU A 29 -2.54 -1.27 4.94
N PHE A 30 -1.62 -0.30 4.98
CA PHE A 30 -1.82 1.00 4.36
C PHE A 30 -1.70 0.90 2.84
N LEU A 31 -0.79 0.05 2.33
CA LEU A 31 -0.76 -0.30 0.91
C LEU A 31 -2.08 -0.95 0.49
N VAL A 32 -2.60 -1.93 1.24
CA VAL A 32 -3.91 -2.54 0.94
C VAL A 32 -5.00 -1.48 0.85
N LEU A 33 -5.09 -0.60 1.86
CA LEU A 33 -6.08 0.47 1.89
C LEU A 33 -5.94 1.44 0.71
N ALA A 34 -4.72 1.86 0.39
CA ALA A 34 -4.44 2.76 -0.72
C ALA A 34 -4.87 2.15 -2.07
N LEU A 35 -4.60 0.86 -2.30
CA LEU A 35 -5.02 0.16 -3.52
C LEU A 35 -6.55 -0.03 -3.60
N LEU A 36 -7.22 -0.26 -2.47
CA LEU A 36 -8.69 -0.32 -2.42
C LEU A 36 -9.32 1.05 -2.72
N TYR A 37 -8.72 2.14 -2.24
CA TYR A 37 -9.15 3.49 -2.60
C TYR A 37 -8.87 3.77 -4.07
N ALA A 38 -7.70 3.39 -4.58
CA ALA A 38 -7.36 3.55 -5.99
C ALA A 38 -8.30 2.77 -6.91
N ARG A 39 -8.74 1.57 -6.49
CA ARG A 39 -9.79 0.79 -7.17
C ARG A 39 -11.13 1.53 -7.20
N SER A 40 -11.43 2.30 -6.16
CA SER A 40 -12.77 2.86 -5.93
C SER A 40 -12.95 4.32 -6.34
N LEU A 41 -11.84 5.04 -6.51
CA LEU A 41 -11.82 6.47 -6.79
C LEU A 41 -11.12 6.74 -8.12
N PRO A 42 -11.50 7.82 -8.83
CA PRO A 42 -10.72 8.30 -9.97
C PRO A 42 -9.35 8.81 -9.51
N TYR A 43 -8.37 8.82 -10.41
CA TYR A 43 -6.97 9.13 -10.09
C TYR A 43 -6.75 10.47 -9.38
N TYR A 44 -7.54 11.50 -9.73
CA TYR A 44 -7.42 12.83 -9.15
C TYR A 44 -7.90 12.90 -7.68
N LEU A 45 -8.64 11.89 -7.20
CA LEU A 45 -8.98 11.73 -5.78
C LEU A 45 -8.12 10.65 -5.11
N GLY A 46 -7.89 9.52 -5.78
CA GLY A 46 -7.14 8.42 -5.18
C GLY A 46 -5.67 8.74 -4.91
N LEU A 47 -5.00 9.52 -5.77
CA LEU A 47 -3.61 9.92 -5.57
C LEU A 47 -3.43 10.83 -4.34
N PRO A 48 -4.19 11.94 -4.16
CA PRO A 48 -4.16 12.71 -2.92
C PRO A 48 -4.45 11.87 -1.67
N TRP A 49 -5.42 10.96 -1.75
CA TRP A 49 -5.73 10.07 -0.63
C TRP A 49 -4.58 9.12 -0.30
N ALA A 50 -3.92 8.53 -1.29
CA ALA A 50 -2.77 7.66 -1.05
C ALA A 50 -1.61 8.41 -0.39
N PHE A 51 -1.33 9.64 -0.83
CA PHE A 51 -0.34 10.50 -0.21
C PHE A 51 -0.71 10.82 1.26
N PHE A 52 -1.96 11.21 1.50
CA PHE A 52 -2.48 11.46 2.85
C PHE A 52 -2.37 10.23 3.75
N LEU A 53 -2.75 9.05 3.27
CA LEU A 53 -2.63 7.81 4.03
C LEU A 53 -1.18 7.51 4.42
N GLY A 54 -0.23 7.79 3.53
CA GLY A 54 1.19 7.60 3.85
C GLY A 54 1.70 8.61 4.88
N LEU A 55 1.21 9.86 4.88
CA LEU A 55 1.50 10.81 5.96
C LEU A 55 0.93 10.32 7.31
N VAL A 56 -0.28 9.75 7.30
CA VAL A 56 -0.87 9.15 8.51
C VAL A 56 0.00 7.97 8.99
N GLN A 57 0.47 7.13 8.07
CA GLN A 57 1.38 6.02 8.39
C GLN A 57 2.71 6.52 8.97
N ASP A 58 3.31 7.56 8.38
CA ASP A 58 4.52 8.20 8.89
C ASP A 58 4.30 8.69 10.33
N LEU A 59 3.18 9.38 10.61
CA LEU A 59 2.84 9.88 11.95
C LEU A 59 2.68 8.76 12.98
N LEU A 60 1.99 7.68 12.61
CA LEU A 60 1.73 6.55 13.52
C LEU A 60 2.97 5.72 13.80
N GLY A 61 3.85 5.58 12.81
CA GLY A 61 5.12 4.88 12.95
C GLY A 61 6.22 5.73 13.57
N TYR A 62 5.94 6.96 14.00
CA TYR A 62 6.94 7.96 14.40
C TYR A 62 8.06 8.12 13.34
N GLY A 63 7.70 7.95 12.07
CA GLY A 63 8.60 8.00 10.93
C GLY A 63 8.82 9.41 10.39
N LEU A 64 9.79 9.55 9.50
CA LEU A 64 10.02 10.80 8.78
C LEU A 64 8.86 11.06 7.81
N LEU A 65 8.21 12.21 7.99
CA LEU A 65 7.11 12.65 7.14
C LEU A 65 7.53 12.67 5.67
N GLY A 66 6.78 11.96 4.84
CA GLY A 66 6.95 11.94 3.39
C GLY A 66 7.46 10.63 2.82
N LEU A 67 8.08 9.75 3.62
CA LEU A 67 8.61 8.47 3.12
C LEU A 67 7.49 7.54 2.66
N HIS A 68 6.55 7.20 3.55
CA HIS A 68 5.42 6.36 3.18
C HIS A 68 4.44 7.13 2.28
N ALA A 69 4.32 8.45 2.44
CA ALA A 69 3.49 9.29 1.57
C ALA A 69 3.87 9.15 0.09
N VAL A 70 5.16 9.28 -0.24
CA VAL A 70 5.65 9.11 -1.62
C VAL A 70 5.56 7.64 -2.04
N GLY A 71 5.88 6.70 -1.16
CA GLY A 71 5.74 5.26 -1.45
C GLY A 71 4.31 4.89 -1.87
N LEU A 72 3.30 5.24 -1.07
CA LEU A 72 1.90 4.93 -1.36
C LEU A 72 1.35 5.71 -2.57
N LEU A 73 1.82 6.94 -2.79
CA LEU A 73 1.52 7.72 -3.98
C LEU A 73 2.03 7.01 -5.24
N SER A 74 3.31 6.62 -5.25
CA SER A 74 3.93 5.87 -6.35
C SER A 74 3.23 4.54 -6.59
N ALA A 75 2.89 3.81 -5.53
CA ALA A 75 2.14 2.57 -5.61
C ALA A 75 0.77 2.75 -6.27
N SER A 76 0.00 3.74 -5.82
CA SER A 76 -1.34 4.02 -6.35
C SER A 76 -1.29 4.51 -7.80
N TYR A 77 -0.29 5.32 -8.15
CA TYR A 77 -0.06 5.73 -9.53
C TYR A 77 0.24 4.54 -10.45
N ALA A 78 1.15 3.66 -10.03
CA ALA A 78 1.48 2.44 -10.75
C ALA A 78 0.25 1.51 -10.88
N PHE A 79 -0.55 1.39 -9.83
CA PHE A 79 -1.79 0.63 -9.85
C PHE A 79 -2.80 1.17 -10.87
N TYR A 80 -3.00 2.48 -10.94
CA TYR A 80 -3.85 3.09 -11.97
C TYR A 80 -3.33 2.82 -13.38
N ALA A 81 -2.01 2.86 -13.59
CA ALA A 81 -1.40 2.57 -14.88
C ALA A 81 -1.60 1.10 -15.29
N ALA A 82 -1.41 0.16 -14.35
CA ALA A 82 -1.62 -1.28 -14.57
C ALA A 82 -3.11 -1.59 -14.83
N SER A 83 -4.02 -1.01 -14.05
CA SER A 83 -5.47 -1.23 -14.14
C SER A 83 -6.09 -0.73 -15.45
N ARG A 84 -5.41 0.17 -16.17
CA ARG A 84 -5.83 0.61 -17.53
C ARG A 84 -5.49 -0.42 -18.61
N ARG A 85 -4.50 -1.29 -18.37
CA ARG A 85 -3.96 -2.23 -19.35
C ARG A 85 -4.45 -3.66 -19.15
N LEU A 86 -5.09 -3.94 -18.01
CA LEU A 86 -5.52 -5.28 -17.60
C LEU A 86 -7.04 -5.37 -17.57
N ALA A 87 -7.56 -6.54 -17.95
CA ALA A 87 -8.99 -6.82 -17.91
C ALA A 87 -9.50 -6.73 -16.46
N PRO A 88 -10.52 -5.90 -16.17
CA PRO A 88 -11.06 -5.79 -14.82
C PRO A 88 -11.73 -7.10 -14.40
N GLY A 89 -11.31 -7.67 -13.27
CA GLY A 89 -11.98 -8.82 -12.63
C GLY A 89 -11.20 -10.13 -12.67
N GLU A 90 -10.11 -10.21 -13.45
CA GLU A 90 -9.29 -11.41 -13.52
C GLU A 90 -8.23 -11.43 -12.41
N THR A 91 -8.09 -12.58 -11.71
CA THR A 91 -7.09 -12.77 -10.65
C THR A 91 -5.65 -12.43 -11.12
N PRO A 92 -5.19 -12.87 -12.31
CA PRO A 92 -3.87 -12.47 -12.81
C PRO A 92 -3.69 -10.95 -12.93
N GLY A 93 -4.75 -10.23 -13.30
CA GLY A 93 -4.72 -8.77 -13.38
C GLY A 93 -4.53 -8.10 -12.01
N VAL A 94 -5.17 -8.63 -10.98
CA VAL A 94 -4.98 -8.16 -9.59
C VAL A 94 -3.57 -8.44 -9.10
N LEU A 95 -3.04 -9.64 -9.36
CA LEU A 95 -1.68 -10.03 -8.99
C LEU A 95 -0.63 -9.12 -9.64
N PHE A 96 -0.75 -8.89 -10.95
CA PHE A 96 0.17 -8.01 -11.67
C PHE A 96 0.06 -6.56 -11.18
N SER A 97 -1.17 -6.05 -10.99
CA SER A 97 -1.37 -4.68 -10.51
C SER A 97 -0.80 -4.49 -9.10
N PHE A 98 -0.93 -5.50 -8.23
CA PHE A 98 -0.28 -5.50 -6.92
C PHE A 98 1.23 -5.49 -7.05
N LEU A 99 1.82 -6.42 -7.82
CA LEU A 99 3.27 -6.50 -7.98
C LEU A 99 3.85 -5.17 -8.50
N TRP A 100 3.20 -4.59 -9.50
CA TRP A 100 3.61 -3.32 -10.09
C TRP A 100 3.52 -2.17 -9.07
N ALA A 101 2.44 -2.12 -8.28
CA ALA A 101 2.27 -1.14 -7.22
C ALA A 101 3.27 -1.32 -6.07
N PHE A 102 3.53 -2.56 -5.67
CA PHE A 102 4.45 -2.92 -4.61
C PHE A 102 5.89 -2.51 -4.95
N LEU A 103 6.34 -2.81 -6.17
CA LEU A 103 7.64 -2.37 -6.67
C LEU A 103 7.74 -0.85 -6.72
N ALA A 104 6.68 -0.17 -7.19
CA ALA A 104 6.63 1.28 -7.22
C ALA A 104 6.63 1.91 -5.82
N LYS A 105 6.02 1.26 -4.82
CA LYS A 105 6.07 1.68 -3.41
C LYS A 105 7.51 1.78 -2.92
N TRP A 106 8.25 0.69 -3.07
CA TRP A 106 9.63 0.59 -2.63
C TRP A 106 10.55 1.50 -3.45
N ALA A 107 10.34 1.63 -4.76
CA ALA A 107 11.06 2.59 -5.57
C ALA A 107 10.85 4.04 -5.10
N GLY A 108 9.60 4.43 -4.79
CA GLY A 108 9.28 5.74 -4.23
C GLY A 108 9.91 5.97 -2.86
N TYR A 109 9.84 4.97 -1.98
CA TYR A 109 10.48 5.00 -0.66
C TYR A 109 12.00 5.18 -0.78
N PHE A 110 12.68 4.35 -1.59
CA PHE A 110 14.12 4.43 -1.78
C PHE A 110 14.56 5.71 -2.46
N LEU A 111 13.77 6.25 -3.39
CA LEU A 111 14.05 7.53 -4.03
C LEU A 111 14.10 8.65 -2.98
N VAL A 112 13.11 8.72 -2.09
CA VAL A 112 13.09 9.73 -1.02
C VAL A 112 14.21 9.48 -0.01
N ALA A 113 14.44 8.23 0.39
CA ALA A 113 15.51 7.89 1.31
C ALA A 113 16.89 8.27 0.74
N TYR A 114 17.12 8.02 -0.55
CA TYR A 114 18.32 8.44 -1.27
C TYR A 114 18.43 9.97 -1.33
N TRP A 115 17.35 10.65 -1.73
CA TRP A 115 17.32 12.12 -1.88
C TRP A 115 17.65 12.84 -0.56
N LEU A 116 17.07 12.35 0.54
CA LEU A 116 17.31 12.87 1.88
C LEU A 116 18.57 12.31 2.53
N ARG A 117 19.33 11.46 1.84
CA ARG A 117 20.56 10.81 2.32
C ARG A 117 20.36 10.10 3.66
N LEU A 118 19.21 9.43 3.81
CA LEU A 118 18.89 8.69 5.02
C LEU A 118 19.76 7.45 5.13
N VAL A 119 20.16 7.14 6.37
CA VAL A 119 20.73 5.84 6.70
C VAL A 119 19.57 4.86 6.74
N LEU A 120 19.45 4.04 5.70
CA LEU A 120 18.45 2.98 5.67
C LEU A 120 18.78 1.93 6.73
N PRO A 121 17.77 1.40 7.45
CA PRO A 121 17.96 0.20 8.24
C PRO A 121 18.44 -0.93 7.34
N SER A 122 19.09 -1.95 7.93
CA SER A 122 19.57 -3.13 7.19
C SER A 122 18.40 -3.90 6.59
N LEU A 123 17.97 -3.48 5.41
CA LEU A 123 16.84 -4.06 4.69
C LEU A 123 17.36 -5.17 3.79
N LEU A 124 17.02 -6.42 4.13
CA LEU A 124 17.40 -7.57 3.33
C LEU A 124 16.38 -7.76 2.18
N PRO A 125 16.80 -8.31 1.04
CA PRO A 125 15.86 -8.67 -0.03
C PRO A 125 14.73 -9.61 0.44
N LEU A 126 15.01 -10.42 1.47
CA LEU A 126 14.00 -11.28 2.10
C LEU A 126 12.89 -10.47 2.78
N ASP A 127 13.21 -9.31 3.37
CA ASP A 127 12.21 -8.47 4.05
C ASP A 127 11.19 -7.91 3.05
N LEU A 128 11.67 -7.46 1.89
CA LEU A 128 10.82 -7.03 0.77
C LEU A 128 9.91 -8.18 0.30
N LEU A 129 10.46 -9.39 0.18
CA LEU A 129 9.69 -10.55 -0.23
C LEU A 129 8.61 -10.91 0.80
N LEU A 130 8.96 -10.93 2.08
CA LEU A 130 8.05 -11.25 3.18
C LEU A 130 6.93 -10.22 3.29
N GLU A 131 7.24 -8.92 3.20
CA GLU A 131 6.21 -7.87 3.19
C GLU A 131 5.21 -8.10 2.06
N GLY A 132 5.69 -8.34 0.85
CA GLY A 132 4.84 -8.62 -0.30
C GLY A 132 3.99 -9.89 -0.10
N LEU A 133 4.60 -10.96 0.43
CA LEU A 133 3.95 -12.24 0.67
C LEU A 133 2.85 -12.15 1.75
N PHE A 134 3.04 -11.34 2.78
CA PHE A 134 2.03 -11.15 3.82
C PHE A 134 0.96 -10.14 3.42
N THR A 135 1.30 -9.14 2.60
CA THR A 135 0.36 -8.11 2.16
C THR A 135 -0.59 -8.62 1.08
N LEU A 136 -0.10 -9.44 0.15
CA LEU A 136 -0.88 -9.90 -1.01
C LEU A 136 -2.16 -10.69 -0.62
N PRO A 137 -2.12 -11.67 0.30
CA PRO A 137 -3.32 -12.41 0.73
C PRO A 137 -4.39 -11.48 1.31
N LEU A 138 -3.99 -10.45 2.06
CA LEU A 138 -4.91 -9.47 2.63
C LEU A 138 -5.56 -8.62 1.55
N LEU A 139 -4.79 -8.20 0.54
CA LEU A 139 -5.35 -7.53 -0.63
C LEU A 139 -6.35 -8.42 -1.37
N LEU A 140 -5.99 -9.68 -1.64
CA LEU A 140 -6.85 -10.63 -2.34
C LEU A 140 -8.16 -10.90 -1.57
N LEU A 141 -8.07 -11.05 -0.24
CA LEU A 141 -9.22 -11.19 0.63
C LEU A 141 -10.12 -9.96 0.57
N ALA A 142 -9.55 -8.76 0.76
CA ALA A 142 -10.30 -7.52 0.69
C ALA A 142 -10.92 -7.28 -0.69
N TRP A 143 -10.19 -7.66 -1.76
CA TRP A 143 -10.66 -7.54 -3.13
C TRP A 143 -11.90 -8.39 -3.41
N ARG A 144 -11.93 -9.62 -2.86
CA ARG A 144 -13.07 -10.54 -2.96
C ARG A 144 -14.27 -10.11 -2.14
N LEU A 145 -14.04 -9.57 -0.94
CA LEU A 145 -15.12 -9.19 -0.01
C LEU A 145 -15.78 -7.85 -0.38
N LEU A 146 -15.03 -6.92 -0.98
CA LEU A 146 -15.54 -5.60 -1.31
C LEU A 146 -16.14 -5.55 -2.73
N PRO A 147 -17.39 -5.07 -2.87
CA PRO A 147 -18.03 -4.95 -4.17
C PRO A 147 -17.23 -4.03 -5.09
N SER A 148 -17.15 -4.38 -6.37
CA SER A 148 -16.58 -3.47 -7.36
C SER A 148 -17.46 -2.22 -7.45
N PRO A 149 -16.89 -1.02 -7.38
CA PRO A 149 -17.64 0.19 -7.68
C PRO A 149 -18.16 0.07 -9.12
N ARG A 150 -19.46 0.34 -9.30
CA ARG A 150 -20.03 0.49 -10.65
C ARG A 150 -19.31 1.68 -11.28
N ARG A 151 -18.53 1.44 -12.32
CA ARG A 151 -18.03 2.52 -13.16
C ARG A 151 -19.27 3.23 -13.75
N PRO A 152 -19.42 4.55 -13.60
CA PRO A 152 -20.45 5.27 -14.35
C PRO A 152 -20.20 5.16 -15.86
#